data_AF-A0A1Y6D3U0-F1
#
_entry.id   AF-A0A1Y6D3U0-F1
#
_cell.length_a   1.000
_cell.length_b   1.000
_cell.length_c   1.000
_cell.angle_alpha   90.00
_cell.angle_beta   90.00
_cell.angle_gamma   90.00
#
_symmetry.space_group_name_H-M   'P 1'
#
loop_
_entity.id
_entity.type
_entity.pdbx_description
1 polymer ?
#
loop_
_entity_poly.entity_id
_entity_poly.type
_entity_poly.pdbx_seq_one_letter_code
_entity_poly.pdbx_strand_id
1 'polypeptide(L)'
;MTDATATTVAKDSQATGPSALETVRIALHTLIPDGEKGGTGWIDMGLLDTAERERAARFVFTRDRWSYTAAHSLLRAMLAQFHGLPPLAWRFRTQPHGRPEIDPACGIAPAPRFNITHTHGLAACALTVDAPPADLEFGVDAECLERSPDALALAERFCSAREAAWLGSLPPEARQGEFLRLWTLKEAVAKATGLGLHLDFRAFDCSVNPPHVRFAGPVPDTGPDWELHHWFVPPRHWLSLAVRRPPGIRIELTLRHLRGMPPSQPI
;
A
#
# COMPACT_ATOMS: atom_id res chain seq x y z
N MET A 1 21.49 8.93 72.55
CA MET A 1 20.53 9.96 72.07
C MET A 1 21.33 10.96 71.25
N THR A 2 20.78 11.39 70.11
CA THR A 2 21.32 12.31 69.08
C THR A 2 22.39 11.76 68.13
N ASP A 3 21.87 10.98 67.18
CA ASP A 3 22.05 10.98 65.71
C ASP A 3 23.25 11.71 65.07
N ALA A 4 23.95 10.95 64.22
CA ALA A 4 24.94 11.40 63.26
C ALA A 4 24.32 11.34 61.85
N THR A 5 24.23 12.49 61.18
CA THR A 5 23.72 12.61 59.81
C THR A 5 24.83 12.27 58.80
N ALA A 6 24.73 11.09 58.18
CA ALA A 6 25.47 10.74 56.98
C ALA A 6 24.49 10.69 55.80
N THR A 7 24.55 11.68 54.91
CA THR A 7 23.81 11.69 53.64
C THR A 7 24.59 10.91 52.60
N THR A 8 24.18 9.67 52.35
CA THR A 8 24.66 8.85 51.24
C THR A 8 24.02 9.32 49.93
N VAL A 9 24.86 9.71 48.98
CA VAL A 9 24.48 9.96 47.58
C VAL A 9 24.18 8.60 46.93
N ALA A 10 22.90 8.30 46.71
CA ALA A 10 22.49 7.19 45.85
C ALA A 10 22.29 7.70 44.42
N LYS A 11 23.10 7.16 43.50
CA LYS A 11 22.86 7.20 42.06
C LYS A 11 21.55 6.47 41.76
N ASP A 12 20.51 7.21 41.40
CA ASP A 12 19.45 6.63 40.58
C ASP A 12 19.81 6.83 39.11
N SER A 13 20.51 5.82 38.59
CA SER A 13 20.48 5.49 37.17
C SER A 13 19.03 5.16 36.81
N GLN A 14 18.31 6.13 36.25
CA GLN A 14 17.08 5.86 35.52
C GLN A 14 17.43 5.00 34.30
N ALA A 15 17.25 3.69 34.45
CA ALA A 15 17.04 2.81 33.32
C ALA A 15 15.76 3.29 32.63
N THR A 16 15.91 3.94 31.49
CA THR A 16 14.81 4.25 30.58
C THR A 16 14.18 2.93 30.16
N GLY A 17 12.98 2.64 30.66
CA GLY A 17 12.15 1.56 30.13
C GLY A 17 11.94 1.73 28.62
N PRO A 18 11.54 0.69 27.88
CA PRO A 18 11.32 0.80 26.45
C PRO A 18 10.30 1.92 26.19
N SER A 19 10.76 2.98 25.53
CA SER A 19 9.91 4.05 25.02
C SER A 19 8.77 3.40 24.21
N ALA A 20 7.52 3.76 24.52
CA ALA A 20 6.37 3.26 23.79
C ALA A 20 6.58 3.55 22.29
N LEU A 21 6.60 2.50 21.46
CA LEU A 21 6.79 2.65 20.02
C LEU A 21 5.74 3.62 19.48
N GLU A 22 6.19 4.65 18.76
CA GLU A 22 5.30 5.57 18.06
C GLU A 22 4.46 4.75 17.06
N THR A 23 3.14 4.95 17.08
CA THR A 23 2.20 4.16 16.28
C THR A 23 1.67 5.00 15.13
N VAL A 24 1.76 4.49 13.91
CA VAL A 24 1.18 5.11 12.71
C VAL A 24 0.06 4.23 12.18
N ARG A 25 -1.12 4.82 11.98
CA ARG A 25 -2.26 4.13 11.40
C ARG A 25 -2.28 4.22 9.88
N ILE A 26 -2.38 3.06 9.24
CA ILE A 26 -2.62 2.94 7.80
C ILE A 26 -4.03 2.37 7.60
N ALA A 27 -4.83 3.11 6.83
CA ALA A 27 -6.14 2.65 6.38
C ALA A 27 -6.03 2.10 4.96
N LEU A 28 -6.35 0.82 4.77
CA LEU A 28 -6.44 0.16 3.48
C LEU A 28 -7.91 -0.10 3.14
N HIS A 29 -8.39 0.56 2.09
CA HIS A 29 -9.74 0.42 1.59
C HIS A 29 -9.72 -0.27 0.23
N THR A 30 -10.64 -1.19 0.03
CA THR A 30 -10.90 -1.80 -1.28
C THR A 30 -12.31 -1.48 -1.73
N LEU A 31 -12.50 -1.39 -3.04
CA LEU A 31 -13.77 -1.14 -3.70
C LEU A 31 -13.89 -2.14 -4.84
N ILE A 32 -14.98 -2.93 -4.84
CA ILE A 32 -15.34 -3.76 -5.99
C ILE A 32 -16.24 -2.91 -6.88
N PRO A 33 -15.74 -2.40 -8.03
CA PRO A 33 -16.58 -1.67 -8.97
C PRO A 33 -17.60 -2.62 -9.60
N ASP A 34 -18.88 -2.45 -9.30
CA ASP A 34 -19.95 -3.15 -10.00
C ASP A 34 -20.22 -2.44 -11.34
N GLY A 35 -19.68 -3.01 -12.42
CA GLY A 35 -19.80 -2.46 -13.77
C GLY A 35 -21.18 -2.67 -14.42
N GLU A 36 -22.04 -3.53 -13.87
CA GLU A 36 -23.34 -3.87 -14.47
C GLU A 36 -24.51 -3.12 -13.85
N LYS A 37 -24.39 -2.67 -12.59
CA LYS A 37 -25.52 -2.06 -11.88
C LYS A 37 -25.69 -0.56 -12.01
N GLY A 38 -24.77 0.17 -12.65
CA GLY A 38 -24.87 1.64 -12.75
C GLY A 38 -25.12 2.33 -11.40
N GLY A 39 -24.79 1.65 -10.29
CA GLY A 39 -25.14 2.06 -8.94
C GLY A 39 -24.13 3.08 -8.47
N THR A 40 -24.51 4.34 -8.54
CA THR A 40 -23.73 5.58 -8.39
C THR A 40 -23.15 5.85 -6.99
N GLY A 41 -22.67 4.83 -6.29
CA GLY A 41 -22.14 4.99 -4.93
C GLY A 41 -20.74 5.59 -4.88
N TRP A 42 -19.75 5.06 -5.62
CA TRP A 42 -18.34 5.48 -5.47
C TRP A 42 -17.63 5.89 -6.74
N ILE A 43 -18.15 5.49 -7.89
CA ILE A 43 -17.57 5.86 -9.18
C ILE A 43 -18.24 7.16 -9.58
N ASP A 44 -17.88 8.22 -8.88
CA ASP A 44 -18.38 9.55 -9.12
C ASP A 44 -17.34 10.36 -9.90
N MET A 45 -17.64 10.59 -11.18
CA MET A 45 -16.85 11.44 -12.06
C MET A 45 -16.84 12.91 -11.60
N GLY A 46 -17.77 13.30 -10.74
CA GLY A 46 -17.79 14.58 -10.04
C GLY A 46 -16.70 14.72 -8.97
N LEU A 47 -16.15 13.61 -8.46
CA LEU A 47 -15.02 13.64 -7.55
C LEU A 47 -13.68 13.82 -8.28
N LEU A 48 -13.59 13.46 -9.55
CA LEU A 48 -12.36 13.56 -10.34
C LEU A 48 -12.13 15.01 -10.78
N ASP A 49 -10.87 15.41 -10.90
CA ASP A 49 -10.55 16.67 -11.59
C ASP A 49 -10.65 16.53 -13.12
N THR A 50 -10.43 17.63 -13.83
CA THR A 50 -10.51 17.64 -15.30
C THR A 50 -9.46 16.75 -15.95
N ALA A 51 -8.21 16.73 -15.45
CA ALA A 51 -7.14 15.93 -16.01
C ALA A 51 -7.36 14.42 -15.81
N GLU A 52 -7.90 14.04 -14.65
CA GLU A 52 -8.32 12.66 -14.36
C GLU A 52 -9.48 12.23 -15.25
N ARG A 53 -10.49 13.08 -15.44
CA ARG A 53 -11.61 12.80 -16.36
C ARG A 53 -11.13 12.60 -17.79
N GLU A 54 -10.24 13.46 -18.27
CA GLU A 54 -9.62 13.35 -19.59
C GLU A 54 -8.76 12.08 -19.72
N ARG A 55 -8.03 11.70 -18.66
CA ARG A 55 -7.29 10.44 -18.62
C ARG A 55 -8.22 9.23 -18.65
N ALA A 56 -9.30 9.24 -17.89
CA ALA A 56 -10.32 8.20 -17.90
C ALA A 56 -10.91 8.03 -19.31
N ALA A 57 -11.22 9.14 -20.00
CA ALA A 57 -11.80 9.13 -21.34
C ALA A 57 -10.87 8.52 -22.41
N ARG A 58 -9.54 8.54 -22.20
CA ARG A 58 -8.55 7.97 -23.13
C ARG A 58 -8.45 6.45 -23.09
N PHE A 59 -9.02 5.77 -22.09
CA PHE A 59 -9.03 4.31 -22.06
C PHE A 59 -9.93 3.74 -23.16
N VAL A 60 -9.33 2.89 -24.00
CA VAL A 60 -10.01 2.17 -25.08
C VAL A 60 -11.08 1.25 -24.54
N PHE A 61 -10.76 0.48 -23.50
CA PHE A 61 -11.70 -0.45 -22.89
C PHE A 61 -12.46 0.20 -21.75
N THR A 62 -13.78 0.06 -21.78
CA THR A 62 -14.70 0.54 -20.73
C THR A 62 -14.29 0.04 -19.35
N ARG A 63 -13.89 -1.24 -19.23
CA ARG A 63 -13.45 -1.82 -17.95
C ARG A 63 -12.24 -1.09 -17.33
N ASP A 64 -11.27 -0.68 -18.15
CA ASP A 64 -10.05 -0.02 -17.67
C ASP A 64 -10.37 1.41 -17.22
N ARG A 65 -11.27 2.09 -17.97
CA ARG A 65 -11.85 3.38 -17.57
C ARG A 65 -12.54 3.29 -16.21
N TRP A 66 -13.37 2.27 -16.01
CA TRP A 66 -14.08 2.04 -14.74
C TRP A 66 -13.11 1.78 -13.58
N SER A 67 -12.12 0.90 -13.76
CA SER A 67 -11.10 0.62 -12.74
C SER A 67 -10.28 1.86 -12.39
N TYR A 68 -9.90 2.66 -13.38
CA TYR A 68 -9.21 3.94 -13.18
C TYR A 68 -10.07 4.91 -12.38
N THR A 69 -11.32 5.16 -12.81
CA THR A 69 -12.22 6.08 -12.10
C THR A 69 -12.48 5.60 -10.67
N ALA A 70 -12.71 4.31 -10.45
CA ALA A 70 -12.95 3.75 -9.12
C ALA A 70 -11.77 4.00 -8.17
N ALA A 71 -10.53 3.80 -8.62
CA ALA A 71 -9.35 4.05 -7.79
C ALA A 71 -9.16 5.53 -7.44
N HIS A 72 -9.37 6.42 -8.41
CA HIS A 72 -9.21 7.86 -8.22
C HIS A 72 -10.35 8.48 -7.39
N SER A 73 -11.60 8.07 -7.60
CA SER A 73 -12.72 8.47 -6.76
C SER A 73 -12.53 7.96 -5.32
N LEU A 74 -12.10 6.71 -5.14
CA LEU A 74 -11.82 6.14 -3.82
C LEU A 74 -10.72 6.93 -3.11
N LEU A 75 -9.61 7.25 -3.79
CA LEU A 75 -8.53 8.05 -3.23
C LEU A 75 -9.03 9.39 -2.70
N ARG A 76 -9.74 10.16 -3.54
CA ARG A 76 -10.21 11.50 -3.17
C ARG A 76 -11.23 11.46 -2.05
N ALA A 77 -12.13 10.46 -2.05
CA ALA A 77 -13.09 10.27 -0.98
C ALA A 77 -12.41 9.90 0.35
N MET A 78 -11.40 9.01 0.33
CA MET A 78 -10.66 8.65 1.54
C MET A 78 -9.83 9.82 2.06
N LEU A 79 -9.15 10.57 1.18
CA LEU A 79 -8.43 11.77 1.59
C LEU A 79 -9.37 12.80 2.21
N ALA A 80 -10.54 13.04 1.62
CA ALA A 80 -11.54 13.94 2.19
C ALA A 80 -12.05 13.45 3.55
N GLN A 81 -12.34 12.16 3.68
CA GLN A 81 -12.84 11.56 4.92
C GLN A 81 -11.82 11.65 6.07
N PHE A 82 -10.54 11.39 5.80
CA PHE A 82 -9.52 11.33 6.85
C PHE A 82 -8.83 12.67 7.11
N HIS A 83 -8.80 13.58 6.13
CA HIS A 83 -7.98 14.81 6.21
C HIS A 83 -8.76 16.10 5.92
N GLY A 84 -10.07 16.03 5.72
CA GLY A 84 -10.98 17.18 5.83
C GLY A 84 -11.04 18.17 4.65
N LEU A 85 -10.19 18.03 3.63
CA LEU A 85 -10.32 18.83 2.40
C LEU A 85 -11.39 18.24 1.47
N PRO A 86 -12.19 19.09 0.79
CA PRO A 86 -13.11 18.62 -0.24
C PRO A 86 -12.39 17.78 -1.32
N PRO A 87 -13.04 16.75 -1.89
CA PRO A 87 -12.43 15.86 -2.88
C PRO A 87 -11.70 16.56 -4.04
N LEU A 88 -12.27 17.64 -4.57
CA LEU A 88 -11.70 18.43 -5.67
C LEU A 88 -10.65 19.47 -5.24
N ALA A 89 -10.47 19.69 -3.93
CA ALA A 89 -9.42 20.56 -3.42
C ALA A 89 -8.05 19.84 -3.38
N TRP A 90 -8.03 18.51 -3.36
CA TRP A 90 -6.81 17.72 -3.45
C TRP A 90 -6.15 17.88 -4.81
N ARG A 91 -4.85 18.19 -4.78
CA ARG A 91 -3.99 18.30 -5.96
C ARG A 91 -2.89 17.26 -5.86
N PHE A 92 -2.56 16.66 -7.00
CA PHE A 92 -1.53 15.64 -7.09
C PHE A 92 -0.45 16.07 -8.06
N ARG A 93 0.81 15.74 -7.73
CA ARG A 93 1.94 15.83 -8.63
C ARG A 93 2.50 14.43 -8.88
N THR A 94 3.18 14.26 -10.00
CA THR A 94 3.77 12.97 -10.39
C THR A 94 5.27 13.01 -10.18
N GLN A 95 5.80 12.05 -9.43
CA GLN A 95 7.25 11.81 -9.26
C GLN A 95 7.89 11.27 -10.55
N PRO A 96 9.23 11.30 -10.72
CA PRO A 96 9.91 10.89 -11.95
C PRO A 96 9.51 9.50 -12.48
N HIS A 97 9.18 8.57 -11.59
CA HIS A 97 8.80 7.19 -11.93
C HIS A 97 7.27 6.96 -11.95
N GLY A 98 6.48 8.04 -12.02
CA GLY A 98 5.03 7.96 -12.21
C GLY A 98 4.20 7.85 -10.92
N ARG A 99 4.84 7.78 -9.74
CA ARG A 99 4.12 7.73 -8.45
C ARG A 99 3.45 9.07 -8.16
N PRO A 100 2.14 9.12 -7.88
CA PRO A 100 1.46 10.34 -7.47
C PRO A 100 1.76 10.68 -6.00
N GLU A 101 1.86 11.97 -5.71
CA GLU A 101 2.00 12.53 -4.35
C GLU A 101 1.06 13.72 -4.18
N ILE A 102 0.73 14.02 -2.92
CA ILE A 102 -0.02 15.23 -2.57
C ILE A 102 0.84 16.46 -2.87
N ASP A 103 0.28 17.40 -3.61
CA ASP A 103 0.92 18.69 -3.88
C ASP A 103 0.96 19.53 -2.59
N PRO A 104 2.13 20.07 -2.17
CA PRO A 104 2.24 21.00 -1.04
C PRO A 104 1.28 22.19 -1.11
N ALA A 105 0.80 22.57 -2.31
CA ALA A 105 -0.24 23.58 -2.49
C ALA A 105 -1.57 23.24 -1.80
N CYS A 106 -1.78 21.98 -1.36
CA CYS A 106 -2.93 21.60 -0.54
C CYS A 106 -2.85 22.15 0.90
N GLY A 107 -1.68 22.65 1.35
CA GLY A 107 -1.52 23.29 2.65
C GLY A 107 -1.53 22.35 3.86
N ILE A 108 -1.34 21.04 3.65
CA ILE A 108 -1.29 20.04 4.73
C ILE A 108 0.16 19.59 4.95
N ALA A 109 0.65 19.76 6.19
CA ALA A 109 2.00 19.39 6.58
C ALA A 109 1.98 18.69 7.97
N PRO A 110 2.59 17.49 8.11
CA PRO A 110 3.12 16.66 7.03
C PRO A 110 2.00 16.15 6.10
N ALA A 111 2.28 16.09 4.79
CA ALA A 111 1.31 15.59 3.83
C ALA A 111 1.05 14.08 4.05
N PRO A 112 -0.22 13.63 4.06
CA PRO A 112 -0.55 12.21 4.15
C PRO A 112 0.16 11.39 3.08
N ARG A 113 0.60 10.17 3.42
CA ARG A 113 1.07 9.21 2.41
C ARG A 113 -0.11 8.44 1.87
N PHE A 114 -0.06 8.10 0.59
CA PHE A 114 -1.04 7.19 -0.01
C PHE A 114 -0.40 6.34 -1.11
N ASN A 115 -1.11 5.27 -1.46
CA ASN A 115 -0.84 4.47 -2.64
C ASN A 115 -2.16 3.87 -3.13
N ILE A 116 -2.35 3.79 -4.44
CA ILE A 116 -3.53 3.19 -5.05
C ILE A 116 -3.14 2.10 -6.03
N THR A 117 -4.04 1.14 -6.21
CA THR A 117 -3.95 0.12 -7.26
C THR A 117 -5.34 -0.17 -7.81
N HIS A 118 -5.40 -0.67 -9.03
CA HIS A 118 -6.62 -1.21 -9.60
C HIS A 118 -6.29 -2.33 -10.57
N THR A 119 -7.19 -3.30 -10.61
CA THR A 119 -7.19 -4.41 -11.56
C THR A 119 -8.64 -4.64 -12.01
N HIS A 120 -8.86 -5.65 -12.85
CA HIS A 120 -10.21 -5.96 -13.30
C HIS A 120 -11.11 -6.33 -12.10
N GLY A 121 -12.14 -5.53 -11.81
CA GLY A 121 -13.10 -5.81 -10.75
C GLY A 121 -12.60 -5.52 -9.32
N LEU A 122 -11.51 -4.78 -9.14
CA LEU A 122 -11.06 -4.30 -7.83
C LEU A 122 -10.26 -3.00 -7.94
N ALA A 123 -10.54 -2.04 -7.08
CA ALA A 123 -9.69 -0.89 -6.79
C ALA A 123 -9.31 -0.89 -5.31
N ALA A 124 -8.13 -0.40 -4.96
CA ALA A 124 -7.71 -0.25 -3.58
C ALA A 124 -6.92 1.04 -3.34
N CYS A 125 -7.05 1.58 -2.12
CA CYS A 125 -6.37 2.77 -1.65
C CYS A 125 -5.85 2.52 -0.23
N ALA A 126 -4.54 2.62 -0.06
CA ALA A 126 -3.88 2.72 1.24
C ALA A 126 -3.55 4.20 1.51
N LEU A 127 -3.80 4.68 2.73
CA LEU A 127 -3.39 6.01 3.15
C LEU A 127 -3.08 6.07 4.65
N THR A 128 -2.23 7.01 5.06
CA THR A 128 -2.05 7.29 6.50
C THR A 128 -3.24 8.06 7.04
N VAL A 129 -3.67 7.68 8.24
CA VAL A 129 -4.71 8.38 9.00
C VAL A 129 -4.10 9.53 9.80
N ASP A 130 -2.91 9.32 10.32
CA ASP A 130 -2.15 10.30 11.10
C ASP A 130 -1.04 10.96 10.27
N ALA A 131 -0.42 11.98 10.88
CA ALA A 131 0.81 12.58 10.40
C ALA A 131 1.90 11.50 10.22
N PRO A 132 2.39 11.25 8.99
CA PRO A 132 3.38 10.22 8.75
C PRO A 132 4.80 10.69 9.12
N PRO A 133 5.66 9.79 9.63
CA PRO A 133 7.11 9.99 9.63
C PRO A 133 7.64 10.22 8.22
N ALA A 134 8.73 10.99 8.08
CA ALA A 134 9.27 11.37 6.78
C ALA A 134 9.61 10.15 5.91
N ASP A 135 10.23 9.14 6.51
CA ASP A 135 10.75 7.93 5.84
C ASP A 135 9.78 6.75 5.84
N LEU A 136 8.50 6.98 6.18
CA LEU A 136 7.47 5.96 6.03
C LEU A 136 7.04 5.86 4.57
N GLU A 137 7.27 4.70 3.97
CA GLU A 137 6.88 4.38 2.60
C GLU A 137 6.00 3.14 2.57
N PHE A 138 4.97 3.13 1.73
CA PHE A 138 4.22 1.91 1.44
C PHE A 138 3.67 1.88 0.02
N GLY A 139 3.41 0.67 -0.45
CA GLY A 139 2.82 0.38 -1.75
C GLY A 139 1.75 -0.69 -1.61
N VAL A 140 0.63 -0.50 -2.30
CA VAL A 140 -0.44 -1.49 -2.41
C VAL A 140 -0.50 -1.98 -3.85
N ASP A 141 -0.64 -3.29 -4.01
CA ASP A 141 -0.89 -3.89 -5.31
C ASP A 141 -1.99 -4.94 -5.26
N ALA A 142 -2.65 -5.17 -6.40
CA ALA A 142 -3.73 -6.14 -6.50
C ALA A 142 -3.81 -6.77 -7.88
N GLU A 143 -4.05 -8.09 -7.91
CA GLU A 143 -4.17 -8.85 -9.15
C GLU A 143 -5.40 -9.74 -9.19
N CYS A 144 -6.04 -9.82 -10.36
CA CYS A 144 -7.19 -10.68 -10.60
C CYS A 144 -6.74 -12.06 -11.09
N LEU A 145 -7.26 -13.13 -10.47
CA LEU A 145 -6.93 -14.53 -10.79
C LEU A 145 -7.37 -14.96 -12.20
N GLU A 146 -8.32 -14.25 -12.80
CA GLU A 146 -8.76 -14.50 -14.18
C GLU A 146 -7.68 -14.12 -15.21
N ARG A 147 -6.64 -13.37 -14.80
CA ARG A 147 -5.48 -13.14 -15.66
C ARG A 147 -4.75 -14.45 -15.83
N SER A 148 -4.57 -14.87 -17.08
CA SER A 148 -3.81 -16.07 -17.43
C SER A 148 -2.55 -15.73 -18.22
N PRO A 149 -1.52 -15.19 -17.55
CA PRO A 149 -0.21 -15.07 -18.16
C PRO A 149 0.48 -16.43 -18.24
N ASP A 150 1.52 -16.52 -19.07
CA ASP A 150 2.52 -17.58 -18.92
C ASP A 150 3.30 -17.34 -17.63
N ALA A 151 2.77 -17.88 -16.52
CA ALA A 151 3.26 -17.65 -15.16
C ALA A 151 4.74 -18.04 -15.00
N LEU A 152 5.15 -19.15 -15.61
CA LEU A 152 6.53 -19.63 -15.49
C LEU A 152 7.48 -18.76 -16.32
N ALA A 153 7.12 -18.44 -17.57
CA ALA A 153 7.95 -17.57 -18.40
C ALA A 153 8.12 -16.15 -17.79
N LEU A 154 7.07 -15.60 -17.19
CA LEU A 154 7.16 -14.32 -16.47
C LEU A 154 8.03 -14.43 -15.23
N ALA A 155 7.91 -15.50 -14.45
CA ALA A 155 8.74 -15.72 -13.27
C ALA A 155 10.22 -15.86 -13.63
N GLU A 156 10.56 -16.62 -14.68
CA GLU A 156 11.94 -16.76 -15.15
C GLU A 156 12.56 -15.45 -15.63
N ARG A 157 11.73 -14.58 -16.24
CA ARG A 157 12.15 -13.28 -16.74
C ARG A 157 12.36 -12.26 -15.62
N PHE A 158 11.39 -12.14 -14.71
CA PHE A 158 11.31 -11.02 -13.77
C PHE A 158 11.58 -11.39 -12.30
N CYS A 159 11.28 -12.62 -11.88
CA CYS A 159 11.49 -13.04 -10.50
C CYS A 159 12.92 -13.54 -10.25
N SER A 160 13.29 -13.70 -8.98
CA SER A 160 14.57 -14.28 -8.61
C SER A 160 14.66 -15.74 -9.07
N ALA A 161 15.88 -16.27 -9.22
CA ALA A 161 16.07 -17.68 -9.56
C ALA A 161 15.43 -18.62 -8.52
N ARG A 162 15.40 -18.22 -7.25
CA ARG A 162 14.80 -19.00 -6.16
C ARG A 162 13.27 -19.02 -6.28
N GLU A 163 12.67 -17.87 -6.58
CA GLU A 163 11.23 -17.73 -6.79
C GLU A 163 10.75 -18.48 -8.03
N ALA A 164 11.49 -18.38 -9.15
CA ALA A 164 11.18 -19.10 -10.38
C ALA A 164 11.28 -20.62 -10.19
N ALA A 165 12.33 -21.10 -9.49
CA ALA A 165 12.48 -22.52 -9.16
C ALA A 165 11.37 -23.02 -8.23
N TRP A 166 11.01 -22.24 -7.20
CA TRP A 166 9.87 -22.55 -6.33
C TRP A 166 8.58 -22.68 -7.14
N LEU A 167 8.28 -21.71 -8.01
CA LEU A 167 7.08 -21.74 -8.85
C LEU A 167 7.07 -22.95 -9.79
N GLY A 168 8.21 -23.27 -10.41
CA GLY A 168 8.37 -24.44 -11.29
C GLY A 168 8.16 -25.78 -10.58
N SER A 169 8.42 -25.83 -9.28
CA SER A 169 8.20 -27.04 -8.45
C SER A 169 6.73 -27.32 -8.14
N LEU A 170 5.84 -26.34 -8.33
CA LEU A 170 4.41 -26.49 -8.05
C LEU A 170 3.69 -27.28 -9.16
N PRO A 171 2.57 -27.95 -8.84
CA PRO A 171 1.66 -28.51 -9.85
C PRO A 171 1.22 -27.44 -10.85
N PRO A 172 1.14 -27.74 -12.17
CA PRO A 172 0.79 -26.78 -13.21
C PRO A 172 -0.44 -25.91 -12.90
N GLU A 173 -1.48 -26.51 -12.34
CA GLU A 173 -2.75 -25.88 -11.96
C GLU A 173 -2.61 -24.84 -10.83
N ALA A 174 -1.59 -24.96 -9.98
CA ALA A 174 -1.34 -24.03 -8.88
C ALA A 174 -0.46 -22.84 -9.29
N ARG A 175 0.35 -22.99 -10.35
CA ARG A 175 1.38 -22.01 -10.74
C ARG A 175 0.81 -20.63 -11.03
N GLN A 176 -0.32 -20.55 -11.73
CA GLN A 176 -0.89 -19.25 -12.10
C GLN A 176 -1.34 -18.46 -10.86
N GLY A 177 -2.05 -19.11 -9.94
CA GLY A 177 -2.53 -18.48 -8.72
C GLY A 177 -1.39 -18.03 -7.80
N GLU A 178 -0.37 -18.87 -7.65
CA GLU A 178 0.81 -18.58 -6.81
C GLU A 178 1.76 -17.58 -7.46
N PHE A 179 1.87 -17.54 -8.79
CA PHE A 179 2.58 -16.49 -9.50
C PHE A 179 1.92 -15.13 -9.28
N LEU A 180 0.61 -15.01 -9.46
CA LEU A 180 -0.10 -13.75 -9.24
C LEU A 180 0.03 -13.32 -7.77
N ARG A 181 -0.03 -14.27 -6.84
CA ARG A 181 0.21 -14.03 -5.41
C ARG A 181 1.59 -13.41 -5.16
N LEU A 182 2.64 -14.01 -5.71
CA LEU A 182 4.01 -13.52 -5.62
C LEU A 182 4.19 -12.17 -6.32
N TRP A 183 3.67 -12.04 -7.53
CA TRP A 183 3.75 -10.85 -8.36
C TRP A 183 3.18 -9.63 -7.63
N THR A 184 2.00 -9.80 -7.01
CA THR A 184 1.35 -8.75 -6.24
C THR A 184 2.24 -8.26 -5.08
N LEU A 185 2.98 -9.15 -4.41
CA LEU A 185 3.92 -8.74 -3.35
C LEU A 185 5.11 -7.96 -3.91
N LYS A 186 5.70 -8.41 -5.02
CA LYS A 186 6.84 -7.74 -5.65
C LYS A 186 6.46 -6.35 -6.16
N GLU A 187 5.29 -6.20 -6.76
CA GLU A 187 4.76 -4.89 -7.17
C GLU A 187 4.44 -3.98 -5.98
N ALA A 188 3.92 -4.52 -4.88
CA ALA A 188 3.72 -3.73 -3.66
C ALA A 188 5.05 -3.17 -3.12
N VAL A 189 6.12 -3.97 -3.10
CA VAL A 189 7.48 -3.52 -2.75
C VAL A 189 7.96 -2.44 -3.72
N ALA A 190 7.82 -2.67 -5.02
CA ALA A 190 8.20 -1.71 -6.06
C ALA A 190 7.48 -0.36 -5.91
N LYS A 191 6.18 -0.39 -5.62
CA LYS A 191 5.35 0.79 -5.36
C LYS A 191 5.75 1.51 -4.08
N ALA A 192 6.15 0.77 -3.03
CA ALA A 192 6.64 1.36 -1.79
C ALA A 192 7.91 2.19 -2.03
N THR A 193 8.87 1.65 -2.80
CA THR A 193 10.11 2.37 -3.16
C THR A 193 9.91 3.53 -4.14
N GLY A 194 8.75 3.60 -4.81
CA GLY A 194 8.49 4.56 -5.87
C GLY A 194 9.22 4.29 -7.19
N LEU A 195 10.00 3.21 -7.31
CA LEU A 195 10.74 2.86 -8.52
C LEU A 195 9.88 2.14 -9.57
N GLY A 196 8.75 1.55 -9.17
CA GLY A 196 7.89 0.79 -10.08
C GLY A 196 8.67 -0.33 -10.78
N LEU A 197 8.44 -0.51 -12.09
CA LEU A 197 9.14 -1.53 -12.89
C LEU A 197 10.64 -1.25 -13.10
N HIS A 198 11.17 -0.12 -12.64
CA HIS A 198 12.61 0.13 -12.63
C HIS A 198 13.32 -0.57 -11.46
N LEU A 199 12.58 -1.04 -10.45
CA LEU A 199 13.16 -1.89 -9.42
C LEU A 199 13.53 -3.24 -10.04
N ASP A 200 14.75 -3.71 -9.80
CA ASP A 200 15.17 -5.04 -10.24
C ASP A 200 14.49 -6.11 -9.37
N PHE A 201 13.44 -6.73 -9.92
CA PHE A 201 12.68 -7.78 -9.24
C PHE A 201 13.51 -9.04 -8.99
N ARG A 202 14.67 -9.21 -9.65
CA ARG A 202 15.58 -10.33 -9.44
C ARG A 202 16.54 -10.11 -8.27
N ALA A 203 16.69 -8.87 -7.80
CA ALA A 203 17.62 -8.49 -6.72
C ALA A 203 17.08 -8.75 -5.30
N PHE A 204 15.83 -9.20 -5.18
CA PHE A 204 15.21 -9.56 -3.90
C PHE A 204 14.26 -10.73 -4.07
N ASP A 205 14.03 -11.44 -2.98
CA ASP A 205 13.02 -12.48 -2.89
C ASP A 205 11.84 -12.03 -2.03
N CYS A 206 10.64 -12.43 -2.41
CA CYS A 206 9.45 -12.45 -1.58
C CYS A 206 9.08 -13.90 -1.26
N SER A 207 8.75 -14.17 0.00
CA SER A 207 7.99 -15.35 0.39
C SER A 207 6.52 -14.99 0.47
N VAL A 208 5.64 -15.92 0.09
CA VAL A 208 4.19 -15.72 0.14
C VAL A 208 3.56 -16.23 1.45
N ASN A 209 4.27 -17.08 2.21
CA ASN A 209 3.77 -17.69 3.44
C ASN A 209 4.90 -18.06 4.44
N PRO A 210 5.10 -17.30 5.54
CA PRO A 210 4.51 -15.99 5.79
C PRO A 210 5.07 -14.95 4.79
N PRO A 211 4.31 -13.89 4.46
CA PRO A 211 4.78 -12.80 3.62
C PRO A 211 6.02 -12.12 4.22
N HIS A 212 7.13 -12.12 3.49
CA HIS A 212 8.35 -11.37 3.85
C HIS A 212 9.22 -11.12 2.63
N VAL A 213 10.06 -10.09 2.70
CA VAL A 213 10.98 -9.70 1.62
C VAL A 213 12.41 -9.78 2.11
N ARG A 214 13.30 -10.24 1.25
CA ARG A 214 14.73 -10.33 1.50
C ARG A 214 15.49 -9.74 0.32
N PHE A 215 16.21 -8.65 0.56
CA PHE A 215 17.10 -8.03 -0.43
C PHE A 215 18.48 -8.69 -0.39
N ALA A 216 19.13 -8.85 -1.54
CA ALA A 216 20.50 -9.34 -1.61
C ALA A 216 21.48 -8.22 -1.19
N GLY A 217 22.18 -8.39 -0.06
CA GLY A 217 23.21 -7.46 0.42
C GLY A 217 23.59 -7.70 1.89
N PRO A 218 24.70 -7.13 2.40
CA PRO A 218 24.97 -7.12 3.84
C PRO A 218 23.87 -6.32 4.51
N VAL A 219 23.10 -6.93 5.40
CA VAL A 219 22.08 -6.25 6.20
C VAL A 219 22.77 -5.82 7.51
N PRO A 220 23.12 -4.53 7.71
CA PRO A 220 23.21 -4.03 9.06
C PRO A 220 21.81 -4.08 9.67
N ASP A 221 21.75 -4.50 10.93
CA ASP A 221 20.56 -4.59 11.81
C ASP A 221 19.89 -3.22 12.10
N THR A 222 20.20 -2.19 11.30
CA THR A 222 19.81 -0.77 11.47
C THR A 222 19.07 -0.20 10.26
N GLY A 223 18.74 -1.03 9.25
CA GLY A 223 17.94 -0.62 8.10
C GLY A 223 16.44 -0.47 8.42
N PRO A 224 15.65 0.16 7.53
CA PRO A 224 14.20 0.19 7.68
C PRO A 224 13.60 -1.21 7.61
N ASP A 225 12.68 -1.50 8.53
CA ASP A 225 11.98 -2.77 8.58
C ASP A 225 10.94 -2.84 7.45
N TRP A 226 10.91 -3.96 6.75
CA TRP A 226 9.86 -4.26 5.79
C TRP A 226 8.79 -5.13 6.45
N GLU A 227 7.54 -4.69 6.37
CA GLU A 227 6.36 -5.46 6.74
C GLU A 227 5.55 -5.73 5.48
N LEU A 228 5.34 -7.01 5.17
CA LEU A 228 4.51 -7.43 4.06
C LEU A 228 3.22 -8.03 4.58
N HIS A 229 2.12 -7.63 3.95
CA HIS A 229 0.82 -8.21 4.18
C HIS A 229 0.21 -8.61 2.85
N HIS A 230 -0.64 -9.64 2.93
CA HIS A 230 -1.27 -10.20 1.76
C HIS A 230 -2.64 -10.76 2.13
N TRP A 231 -3.65 -10.50 1.31
CA TRP A 231 -5.01 -10.97 1.51
C TRP A 231 -5.60 -11.50 0.21
N PHE A 232 -6.36 -12.58 0.33
CA PHE A 232 -7.33 -12.93 -0.69
C PHE A 232 -8.57 -12.06 -0.51
N VAL A 233 -8.95 -11.31 -1.52
CA VAL A 233 -10.21 -10.56 -1.59
C VAL A 233 -11.17 -11.39 -2.46
N PRO A 234 -12.17 -12.06 -1.86
CA PRO A 234 -13.08 -12.90 -2.62
C PRO A 234 -13.87 -12.10 -3.66
N PRO A 235 -14.22 -12.71 -4.80
CA PRO A 235 -14.02 -14.13 -5.10
C PRO A 235 -12.70 -14.46 -5.82
N ARG A 236 -11.88 -13.47 -6.21
CA ARG A 236 -10.87 -13.71 -7.27
C ARG A 236 -9.66 -12.78 -7.27
N HIS A 237 -9.34 -12.12 -6.17
CA HIS A 237 -8.26 -11.14 -6.15
C HIS A 237 -7.24 -11.41 -5.06
N TRP A 238 -5.97 -11.25 -5.42
CA TRP A 238 -4.91 -11.06 -4.45
C TRP A 238 -4.70 -9.56 -4.22
N LEU A 239 -4.43 -9.18 -2.97
CA LEU A 239 -4.13 -7.83 -2.53
C LEU A 239 -2.90 -7.88 -1.64
N SER A 240 -1.87 -7.09 -1.93
CA SER A 240 -0.66 -6.99 -1.12
C SER A 240 -0.43 -5.56 -0.66
N LEU A 241 0.11 -5.41 0.55
CA LEU A 241 0.64 -4.17 1.07
C LEU A 241 2.09 -4.40 1.50
N ALA A 242 2.99 -3.56 1.02
CA ALA A 242 4.36 -3.49 1.50
C ALA A 242 4.56 -2.19 2.24
N VAL A 243 5.05 -2.26 3.47
CA VAL A 243 5.38 -1.10 4.30
C VAL A 243 6.87 -1.15 4.61
N ARG A 244 7.57 -0.09 4.24
CA ARG A 244 8.95 0.17 4.66
C ARG A 244 8.87 1.22 5.75
N ARG A 245 9.05 0.78 7.00
CA ARG A 245 8.87 1.65 8.17
C ARG A 245 10.22 1.99 8.82
N PRO A 246 10.36 3.18 9.41
CA PRO A 246 11.50 3.50 10.24
C PRO A 246 11.59 2.57 11.47
N PRO A 247 12.80 2.32 12.02
CA PRO A 247 12.95 1.63 13.29
C PRO A 247 12.14 2.32 14.39
N GLY A 248 11.55 1.53 15.30
CA GLY A 248 10.79 2.08 16.43
C GLY A 248 9.36 2.52 16.12
N ILE A 249 8.93 2.47 14.85
CA ILE A 249 7.54 2.73 14.45
C ILE A 249 6.74 1.43 14.44
N ARG A 250 5.57 1.43 15.08
CA ARG A 250 4.56 0.37 14.97
C ARG A 250 3.51 0.77 13.93
N ILE A 251 3.15 -0.16 13.04
CA ILE A 251 2.06 0.04 12.10
C ILE A 251 0.78 -0.55 12.67
N GLU A 252 -0.28 0.24 12.70
CA GLU A 252 -1.64 -0.24 12.95
C GLU A 252 -2.42 -0.19 11.64
N LEU A 253 -2.73 -1.38 11.12
CA LEU A 253 -3.37 -1.53 9.82
C LEU A 253 -4.86 -1.82 9.99
N THR A 254 -5.71 -1.04 9.31
CA THR A 254 -7.14 -1.34 9.16
C THR A 254 -7.45 -1.68 7.71
N LEU A 255 -8.05 -2.85 7.44
CA LEU A 255 -8.55 -3.22 6.11
C LEU A 255 -10.08 -3.15 6.07
N ARG A 256 -10.65 -2.44 5.09
CA ARG A 256 -12.10 -2.36 4.86
C ARG A 256 -12.46 -2.67 3.42
N HIS A 257 -13.47 -3.52 3.23
CA HIS A 257 -14.03 -3.87 1.93
C HIS A 257 -15.33 -3.12 1.68
N LEU A 258 -15.31 -2.19 0.73
CA LEU A 258 -16.43 -1.33 0.39
C LEU A 258 -17.23 -1.94 -0.76
N ARG A 259 -18.55 -1.99 -0.58
CA ARG A 259 -19.53 -2.40 -1.60
C ARG A 259 -20.42 -1.23 -2.09
N GLY A 260 -20.24 -0.03 -1.53
CA GLY A 260 -21.07 1.18 -1.72
C GLY A 260 -20.68 2.32 -0.74
N MET A 261 -21.00 3.60 -1.03
CA MET A 261 -20.48 4.77 -0.28
C MET A 261 -20.90 4.71 1.20
N PRO A 262 -20.03 4.97 2.20
CA PRO A 262 -20.53 5.35 3.51
C PRO A 262 -21.30 6.65 3.34
N PRO A 263 -22.43 6.83 4.03
CA PRO A 263 -23.14 8.09 4.01
C PRO A 263 -22.17 9.22 4.41
N SER A 264 -22.23 10.33 3.69
CA SER A 264 -21.54 11.57 4.04
C SER A 264 -22.09 12.09 5.37
N GLN A 265 -21.46 11.70 6.48
CA GLN A 265 -21.63 12.39 7.74
C GLN A 265 -20.26 12.80 8.26
N PRO A 266 -20.05 14.09 8.58
CA PRO A 266 -18.91 14.50 9.37
C PRO A 266 -19.05 13.88 10.78
N ILE A 267 -17.93 13.42 11.34
CA ILE A 267 -17.80 13.20 12.78
C ILE A 267 -17.73 14.57 13.45
#